data_AF-A0A372ETA4-F1
#
_entry.id   AF-A0A372ETA4-F1
#
_cell.length_a   1.000
_cell.length_b   1.000
_cell.length_c   1.000
_cell.angle_alpha   90.00
_cell.angle_beta   90.00
_cell.angle_gamma   90.00
#
_symmetry.space_group_name_H-M   'P 1'
#
loop_
_entity.id
_entity.type
_entity.pdbx_description
1 polymer ?
#
loop_
_entity_poly.entity_id
_entity_poly.type
_entity_poly.pdbx_seq_one_letter_code
_entity_poly.pdbx_strand_id
1 'polypeptide(L)'
;MKRNLPVLIASAIVLAILISLGNWQVRRLAEKEAYLAELGAMISAEAVGLPGQARPEDHQFLAVRAEGRFTGAPLRFLVSTRDAGAGYRFVQAFETEGRRVMVDRGFIPTGRKDMTVPENAATVTGNLHWPNERDSYTPENDREENIWYAREVPVMAEALGAEPLLIIARETTPPQDGIAPLPVDTSGIPNRHLEYIITWYGLALTWMIMTAYFLRRRARTSQP
;
A
#
# COMPACT_ATOMS: atom_id res chain seq x y z
N MET A 1 53.61 -17.44 0.29
CA MET A 1 52.53 -16.68 0.95
C MET A 1 52.42 -15.22 0.45
N LYS A 2 53.52 -14.43 0.41
CA LYS A 2 53.49 -13.00 -0.03
C LYS A 2 52.82 -12.74 -1.40
N ARG A 3 52.94 -13.65 -2.37
CA ARG A 3 52.36 -13.52 -3.73
C ARG A 3 50.82 -13.64 -3.79
N ASN A 4 50.18 -14.20 -2.77
CA ASN A 4 48.72 -14.37 -2.70
C ASN A 4 48.08 -13.38 -1.70
N LEU A 5 48.87 -12.69 -0.90
CA LEU A 5 48.42 -11.71 0.09
C LEU A 5 47.49 -10.62 -0.50
N PRO A 6 47.79 -9.97 -1.64
CA PRO A 6 46.89 -8.94 -2.17
C PRO A 6 45.53 -9.51 -2.61
N VAL A 7 45.50 -10.73 -3.14
CA VAL A 7 44.25 -11.41 -3.53
C VAL A 7 43.43 -11.74 -2.29
N LEU A 8 44.06 -12.23 -1.23
CA LEU A 8 43.38 -12.53 0.04
C LEU A 8 42.81 -11.27 0.69
N ILE A 9 43.55 -10.16 0.68
CA ILE A 9 43.08 -8.87 1.20
C ILE A 9 41.89 -8.37 0.38
N ALA A 10 42.01 -8.34 -0.95
CA ALA A 10 40.92 -7.91 -1.82
C ALA A 10 39.66 -8.78 -1.63
N SER A 11 39.84 -10.10 -1.57
CA SER A 11 38.72 -11.02 -1.34
C SER A 11 38.09 -10.82 0.04
N ALA A 12 38.88 -10.58 1.09
CA ALA A 12 38.35 -10.29 2.42
C ALA A 12 37.53 -8.99 2.46
N ILE A 13 37.99 -7.94 1.76
CA ILE A 13 37.26 -6.68 1.64
C ILE A 13 35.93 -6.88 0.93
N VAL A 14 35.92 -7.58 -0.22
CA VAL A 14 34.69 -7.85 -0.97
C VAL A 14 33.71 -8.67 -0.13
N LEU A 15 34.19 -9.72 0.56
CA LEU A 15 33.35 -10.52 1.46
C LEU A 15 32.78 -9.67 2.61
N ALA A 16 33.59 -8.81 3.22
CA ALA A 16 33.13 -7.93 4.29
C ALA A 16 32.00 -7.01 3.82
N ILE A 17 32.11 -6.44 2.61
CA ILE A 17 31.07 -5.62 2.01
C ILE A 17 29.78 -6.43 1.75
N LEU A 18 29.89 -7.58 1.09
CA LEU A 18 28.72 -8.41 0.75
C LEU A 18 27.98 -8.91 2.00
N ILE A 19 28.72 -9.36 3.02
CA ILE A 19 28.15 -9.79 4.30
C ILE A 19 27.52 -8.59 5.03
N SER A 20 28.17 -7.42 5.01
CA SER A 20 27.62 -6.20 5.60
C SER A 20 26.28 -5.80 4.96
N LEU A 21 26.19 -5.87 3.62
CA LEU A 21 24.96 -5.63 2.88
C LEU A 21 23.88 -6.67 3.19
N GLY A 22 24.25 -7.96 3.29
CA GLY A 22 23.34 -9.02 3.72
C GLY A 22 22.77 -8.76 5.13
N ASN A 23 23.61 -8.42 6.10
CA ASN A 23 23.21 -8.06 7.45
C ASN A 23 22.31 -6.82 7.50
N TRP A 24 22.61 -5.81 6.67
CA TRP A 24 21.76 -4.63 6.55
C TRP A 24 20.37 -5.02 6.04
N GLN A 25 20.27 -5.87 5.03
CA GLN A 25 18.98 -6.34 4.51
C GLN A 25 18.19 -7.16 5.53
N VAL A 26 18.84 -8.00 6.35
CA VAL A 26 18.18 -8.73 7.45
C VAL A 26 17.55 -7.76 8.44
N ARG A 27 18.31 -6.74 8.89
CA ARG A 27 17.77 -5.73 9.81
C ARG A 27 16.64 -4.96 9.17
N ARG A 28 16.79 -4.56 7.91
CA ARG A 28 15.78 -3.80 7.19
C ARG A 28 14.49 -4.60 6.94
N LEU A 29 14.60 -5.91 6.71
CA LEU A 29 13.47 -6.82 6.64
C LEU A 29 12.67 -6.78 7.95
N ALA A 30 13.35 -6.98 9.09
CA ALA A 30 12.70 -6.98 10.40
C ALA A 30 12.05 -5.62 10.74
N GLU A 31 12.74 -4.52 10.46
CA GLU A 31 12.17 -3.16 10.59
C GLU A 31 10.90 -2.99 9.75
N LYS A 32 10.93 -3.45 8.49
CA LYS A 32 9.81 -3.34 7.57
C LYS A 32 8.64 -4.21 7.99
N GLU A 33 8.89 -5.44 8.43
CA GLU A 33 7.86 -6.36 8.92
C GLU A 33 7.18 -5.82 10.18
N ALA A 34 7.93 -5.29 11.14
CA ALA A 34 7.37 -4.67 12.34
C ALA A 34 6.44 -3.49 12.00
N TYR A 35 6.88 -2.60 11.09
CA TYR A 35 6.06 -1.48 10.63
C TYR A 35 4.77 -1.94 9.93
N LEU A 36 4.85 -2.96 9.05
CA LEU A 36 3.66 -3.50 8.37
C LEU A 36 2.71 -4.20 9.35
N ALA A 37 3.25 -4.85 10.38
CA ALA A 37 2.44 -5.48 11.43
C ALA A 37 1.69 -4.43 12.27
N GLU A 38 2.36 -3.33 12.63
CA GLU A 38 1.74 -2.21 13.35
C GLU A 38 0.61 -1.57 12.54
N LEU A 39 0.86 -1.27 11.25
CA LEU A 39 -0.18 -0.77 10.35
C LEU A 39 -1.33 -1.75 10.19
N GLY A 40 -1.02 -3.04 10.01
CA GLY A 40 -2.02 -4.09 9.90
C GLY A 40 -2.92 -4.15 11.14
N ALA A 41 -2.34 -4.09 12.33
CA ALA A 41 -3.06 -4.09 13.60
C ALA A 41 -3.97 -2.86 13.76
N MET A 42 -3.48 -1.67 13.39
CA MET A 42 -4.27 -0.44 13.40
C MET A 42 -5.44 -0.51 12.42
N ILE A 43 -5.19 -0.99 11.20
CA ILE A 43 -6.22 -1.18 10.19
C ILE A 43 -7.27 -2.15 10.72
N SER A 44 -6.88 -3.33 11.18
CA SER A 44 -7.80 -4.40 11.61
C SER A 44 -8.39 -4.24 13.01
N ALA A 45 -8.08 -3.16 13.73
CA ALA A 45 -8.55 -2.91 15.09
C ALA A 45 -10.09 -2.90 15.18
N GLU A 46 -10.60 -3.06 16.40
CA GLU A 46 -12.02 -2.85 16.67
C GLU A 46 -12.41 -1.41 16.34
N ALA A 47 -13.50 -1.26 15.59
CA ALA A 47 -13.92 0.02 15.07
C ALA A 47 -14.53 0.89 16.17
N VAL A 48 -14.03 2.13 16.30
CA VAL A 48 -14.56 3.13 17.23
C VAL A 48 -15.57 4.05 16.52
N GLY A 49 -16.29 4.87 17.29
CA GLY A 49 -17.15 5.92 16.71
C GLY A 49 -16.34 6.96 15.93
N LEU A 50 -17.01 7.73 15.08
CA LEU A 50 -16.37 8.81 14.34
C LEU A 50 -15.83 9.88 15.31
N PRO A 51 -14.55 10.28 15.21
CA PRO A 51 -14.02 11.36 16.04
C PRO A 51 -14.71 12.68 15.67
N GLY A 52 -15.00 13.52 16.68
CA GLY A 52 -15.62 14.83 16.46
C GLY A 52 -14.74 15.78 15.64
N GLN A 53 -13.42 15.71 15.82
CA GLN A 53 -12.43 16.40 14.98
C GLN A 53 -11.38 15.40 14.51
N ALA A 54 -11.52 14.95 13.26
CA ALA A 54 -10.57 14.05 12.63
C ALA A 54 -9.40 14.84 12.06
N ARG A 55 -8.18 14.36 12.31
CA ARG A 55 -6.93 14.93 11.81
C ARG A 55 -6.07 13.85 11.19
N PRO A 56 -5.49 14.06 9.99
CA PRO A 56 -4.67 13.06 9.30
C PRO A 56 -3.52 12.54 10.16
N GLU A 57 -2.83 13.42 10.89
CA GLU A 57 -1.67 13.08 11.71
C GLU A 57 -1.95 12.10 12.86
N ASP A 58 -3.17 12.11 13.40
CA ASP A 58 -3.53 11.29 14.56
C ASP A 58 -4.43 10.10 14.19
N HIS A 59 -5.19 10.23 13.10
CA HIS A 59 -6.31 9.32 12.80
C HIS A 59 -6.14 8.56 11.48
N GLN A 60 -5.02 8.72 10.77
CA GLN A 60 -4.74 7.94 9.56
C GLN A 60 -4.87 6.44 9.88
N PHE A 61 -5.68 5.74 9.10
CA PHE A 61 -6.01 4.31 9.25
C PHE A 61 -6.80 3.93 10.50
N LEU A 62 -7.28 4.88 11.30
CA LEU A 62 -8.15 4.59 12.44
C LEU A 62 -9.39 3.81 11.96
N ALA A 63 -9.63 2.65 12.57
CA ALA A 63 -10.83 1.86 12.33
C ALA A 63 -12.06 2.55 12.92
N VAL A 64 -13.05 2.85 12.09
CA VAL A 64 -14.26 3.58 12.48
C VAL A 64 -15.53 2.85 12.05
N ARG A 65 -16.60 3.05 12.83
CA ARG A 65 -17.95 2.60 12.54
C ARG A 65 -18.87 3.82 12.54
N ALA A 66 -19.66 3.96 11.47
CA ALA A 66 -20.60 5.06 11.30
C ALA A 66 -21.97 4.55 10.86
N GLU A 67 -23.03 5.01 11.52
CA GLU A 67 -24.42 4.70 11.17
C GLU A 67 -25.08 5.93 10.56
N GLY A 68 -25.80 5.74 9.47
CA GLY A 68 -26.26 6.88 8.68
C GLY A 68 -26.91 6.50 7.37
N ARG A 69 -26.86 7.42 6.40
CA ARG A 69 -27.50 7.26 5.09
C ARG A 69 -26.61 7.81 3.97
N PHE A 70 -26.48 7.04 2.88
CA PHE A 70 -25.85 7.54 1.65
C PHE A 70 -26.76 8.56 0.96
N THR A 71 -26.18 9.68 0.51
CA THR A 71 -26.91 10.76 -0.18
C THR A 71 -26.17 11.27 -1.41
N GLY A 72 -26.91 11.68 -2.44
CA GLY A 72 -26.36 12.29 -3.65
C GLY A 72 -25.67 11.30 -4.59
N ALA A 73 -25.23 11.82 -5.74
CA ALA A 73 -24.47 11.06 -6.73
C ALA A 73 -23.04 10.79 -6.24
N PRO A 74 -22.46 9.60 -6.53
CA PRO A 74 -21.08 9.31 -6.19
C PRO A 74 -20.10 9.92 -7.20
N LEU A 75 -18.88 10.20 -6.75
CA LEU A 75 -17.72 10.43 -7.63
C LEU A 75 -17.15 9.09 -8.09
N ARG A 76 -16.74 8.96 -9.36
CA ARG A 76 -16.15 7.73 -9.91
C ARG A 76 -14.68 7.92 -10.26
N PHE A 77 -13.81 7.18 -9.58
CA PHE A 77 -12.37 7.16 -9.78
C PHE A 77 -12.00 5.99 -10.67
N LEU A 78 -11.37 6.28 -11.82
CA LEU A 78 -10.91 5.23 -12.71
C LEU A 78 -9.73 4.50 -12.06
N VAL A 79 -9.90 3.20 -11.83
CA VAL A 79 -8.86 2.35 -11.23
C VAL A 79 -8.77 1.03 -11.98
N SER A 80 -7.65 0.33 -11.79
CA SER A 80 -7.51 -1.06 -12.23
C SER A 80 -7.10 -1.92 -11.04
N THR A 81 -7.79 -3.03 -10.86
CA THR A 81 -7.45 -4.04 -9.85
C THR A 81 -6.80 -5.24 -10.53
N ARG A 82 -5.92 -5.95 -9.81
CA ARG A 82 -5.22 -7.13 -10.35
C ARG A 82 -6.18 -8.23 -10.79
N ASP A 83 -7.25 -8.45 -10.01
CA ASP A 83 -8.14 -9.60 -10.16
C ASP A 83 -9.37 -9.30 -11.04
N ALA A 84 -9.86 -8.06 -11.05
CA ALA A 84 -11.07 -7.69 -11.77
C ALA A 84 -10.82 -6.73 -12.96
N GLY A 85 -9.58 -6.32 -13.19
CA GLY A 85 -9.21 -5.41 -14.29
C GLY A 85 -9.71 -3.99 -14.06
N ALA A 86 -10.00 -3.29 -15.16
CA ALA A 86 -10.42 -1.89 -15.14
C ALA A 86 -11.83 -1.73 -14.55
N GLY A 87 -12.01 -0.68 -13.78
CA GLY A 87 -13.30 -0.31 -13.22
C GLY A 87 -13.27 1.04 -12.54
N TYR A 88 -14.32 1.29 -11.77
CA TYR A 88 -14.48 2.52 -11.02
C TYR A 88 -14.50 2.21 -9.54
N ARG A 89 -13.65 2.90 -8.80
CA ARG A 89 -13.81 3.07 -7.36
C ARG A 89 -14.74 4.25 -7.15
N PHE A 90 -15.69 4.17 -6.22
CA PHE A 90 -16.65 5.27 -6.07
C PHE A 90 -16.78 5.74 -4.63
N VAL A 91 -16.84 7.06 -4.50
CA VAL A 91 -16.93 7.79 -3.23
C VAL A 91 -18.26 8.52 -3.21
N GLN A 92 -19.05 8.32 -2.16
CA GLN A 92 -20.37 8.93 -2.02
C GLN A 92 -20.47 9.68 -0.69
N ALA A 93 -21.29 10.71 -0.65
CA ALA A 93 -21.60 11.38 0.61
C ALA A 93 -22.42 10.47 1.53
N PHE A 94 -22.19 10.60 2.82
CA PHE A 94 -22.84 9.83 3.87
C PHE A 94 -23.19 10.75 5.05
N GLU A 95 -24.48 10.82 5.36
CA GLU A 95 -24.99 11.63 6.46
C GLU A 95 -25.05 10.79 7.73
N THR A 96 -24.34 11.23 8.77
CA THR A 96 -24.18 10.53 10.04
C THR A 96 -23.96 11.55 11.15
N GLU A 97 -24.62 11.38 12.30
CA GLU A 97 -24.47 12.27 13.47
C GLU A 97 -24.62 13.78 13.15
N GLY A 98 -25.47 14.14 12.18
CA GLY A 98 -25.67 15.52 11.73
C GLY A 98 -24.53 16.09 10.86
N ARG A 99 -23.55 15.27 10.52
CA ARG A 99 -22.42 15.59 9.63
C ARG A 99 -22.63 14.91 8.28
N ARG A 100 -21.96 15.43 7.26
CA ARG A 100 -21.95 14.87 5.90
C ARG A 100 -20.53 14.53 5.50
N VAL A 101 -20.15 13.27 5.63
CA VAL A 101 -18.79 12.76 5.38
C VAL A 101 -18.71 12.06 4.03
N MET A 102 -17.52 11.65 3.62
CA MET A 102 -17.32 10.86 2.40
C MET A 102 -17.04 9.40 2.75
N VAL A 103 -17.63 8.50 1.98
CA VAL A 103 -17.38 7.06 2.10
C VAL A 103 -16.97 6.52 0.73
N ASP A 104 -15.78 5.95 0.69
CA ASP A 104 -15.31 5.13 -0.40
C ASP A 104 -15.94 3.74 -0.26
N ARG A 105 -16.92 3.47 -1.13
CA ARG A 105 -17.76 2.27 -1.06
C ARG A 105 -17.12 1.05 -1.73
N GLY A 106 -16.03 1.25 -2.47
CA GLY A 106 -15.32 0.20 -3.17
C GLY A 106 -15.46 0.27 -4.69
N PHE A 107 -15.42 -0.89 -5.34
CA PHE A 107 -15.18 -1.08 -6.76
C PHE A 107 -16.38 -1.65 -7.52
N ILE A 108 -16.56 -1.14 -8.75
CA ILE A 108 -17.43 -1.71 -9.78
C ILE A 108 -16.64 -1.90 -11.09
N PRO A 109 -16.80 -3.01 -11.83
CA PRO A 109 -16.23 -3.14 -13.17
C PRO A 109 -16.77 -2.08 -14.14
N THR A 110 -15.98 -1.69 -15.15
CA THR A 110 -16.40 -0.68 -16.15
C THR A 110 -17.72 -1.00 -16.85
N GLY A 111 -17.99 -2.29 -17.10
CA GLY A 111 -19.25 -2.76 -17.69
C GLY A 111 -20.50 -2.53 -16.83
N ARG A 112 -20.36 -2.07 -15.58
CA ARG A 112 -21.45 -1.72 -14.67
C ARG A 112 -21.46 -0.24 -14.27
N LYS A 113 -20.82 0.64 -15.05
CA LYS A 113 -20.75 2.09 -14.76
C LYS A 113 -22.13 2.76 -14.55
N ASP A 114 -23.16 2.24 -15.21
CA ASP A 114 -24.53 2.78 -15.20
C ASP A 114 -25.41 2.11 -14.13
N MET A 115 -24.82 1.31 -13.23
CA MET A 115 -25.53 0.74 -12.09
C MET A 115 -26.05 1.87 -11.19
N THR A 116 -27.32 1.77 -10.80
CA THR A 116 -27.92 2.65 -9.81
C THR A 116 -27.24 2.42 -8.45
N VAL A 117 -26.57 3.45 -7.94
CA VAL A 117 -26.02 3.45 -6.58
C VAL A 117 -27.10 3.99 -5.65
N PRO A 118 -27.69 3.16 -4.77
CA PRO A 118 -28.83 3.58 -3.98
C PRO A 118 -28.43 4.58 -2.89
N GLU A 119 -29.35 5.50 -2.61
CA GLU A 119 -29.39 6.27 -1.37
C GLU A 119 -30.14 5.44 -0.32
N ASN A 120 -29.40 4.85 0.60
CA ASN A 120 -29.95 3.94 1.59
C ASN A 120 -29.34 4.17 2.96
N ALA A 121 -30.11 3.82 4.00
CA ALA A 121 -29.57 3.71 5.34
C ALA A 121 -28.56 2.56 5.38
N ALA A 122 -27.45 2.77 6.06
CA ALA A 122 -26.41 1.77 6.22
C ALA A 122 -25.57 2.02 7.48
N THR A 123 -24.93 0.95 7.94
CA THR A 123 -23.78 1.04 8.83
C THR A 123 -22.52 0.77 8.03
N VAL A 124 -21.55 1.67 8.11
CA VAL A 124 -20.25 1.55 7.44
C VAL A 124 -19.20 1.25 8.50
N THR A 125 -18.45 0.17 8.30
CA THR A 125 -17.23 -0.13 9.07
C THR A 125 -16.04 -0.01 8.12
N GLY A 126 -15.04 0.76 8.50
CA GLY A 126 -13.92 1.06 7.61
C GLY A 126 -12.76 1.74 8.32
N ASN A 127 -11.90 2.38 7.54
CA ASN A 127 -10.73 3.08 8.05
C ASN A 127 -10.71 4.53 7.54
N LEU A 128 -10.34 5.47 8.41
CA LEU A 128 -10.11 6.84 7.98
C LEU A 128 -8.85 6.92 7.10
N HIS A 129 -8.92 7.72 6.03
CA HIS A 129 -7.78 7.87 5.13
C HIS A 129 -7.77 9.23 4.45
N TRP A 130 -6.59 9.84 4.32
CA TRP A 130 -6.40 11.09 3.58
C TRP A 130 -5.47 10.91 2.37
N PRO A 131 -5.94 10.28 1.28
CA PRO A 131 -5.14 10.16 0.07
C PRO A 131 -4.91 11.52 -0.58
N ASN A 132 -3.70 11.67 -1.14
CA ASN A 132 -3.35 12.72 -2.09
C ASN A 132 -2.59 12.06 -3.24
N GLU A 133 -3.33 11.74 -4.29
CA GLU A 133 -2.85 10.91 -5.41
C GLU A 133 -2.52 11.70 -6.66
N ARG A 134 -2.60 13.04 -6.62
CA ARG A 134 -2.29 13.87 -7.79
C ARG A 134 -0.80 14.18 -7.87
N ASP A 135 -0.24 13.90 -9.03
CA ASP A 135 1.10 14.29 -9.42
C ASP A 135 1.11 14.96 -10.81
N SER A 136 2.30 15.27 -11.34
CA SER A 136 2.45 15.90 -12.65
C SER A 136 2.07 15.03 -13.85
N TYR A 137 1.79 13.74 -13.64
CA TYR A 137 1.40 12.79 -14.69
C TYR A 137 -0.08 12.40 -14.61
N THR A 138 -0.76 12.81 -13.55
CA THR A 138 -2.17 12.57 -13.33
C THR A 138 -3.00 13.54 -14.20
N PRO A 139 -3.89 13.04 -15.08
CA PRO A 139 -4.77 13.92 -15.84
C PRO A 139 -5.70 14.76 -14.96
N GLU A 140 -6.20 15.85 -15.53
CA GLU A 140 -7.29 16.62 -14.91
C GLU A 140 -8.58 15.79 -14.87
N ASN A 141 -9.36 15.95 -13.79
CA ASN A 141 -10.62 15.23 -13.63
C ASN A 141 -11.65 15.69 -14.68
N ASP A 142 -12.30 14.75 -15.34
CA ASP A 142 -13.44 15.02 -16.20
C ASP A 142 -14.70 15.12 -15.33
N ARG A 143 -15.06 16.34 -14.97
CA ARG A 143 -16.21 16.62 -14.11
C ARG A 143 -17.55 16.48 -14.84
N GLU A 144 -17.56 16.58 -16.17
CA GLU A 144 -18.79 16.46 -16.97
C GLU A 144 -19.20 14.99 -17.08
N GLU A 145 -18.26 14.10 -17.39
CA GLU A 145 -18.48 12.66 -17.45
C GLU A 145 -18.37 11.96 -16.09
N ASN A 146 -18.04 12.71 -15.03
CA ASN A 146 -17.79 12.23 -13.68
C ASN A 146 -16.72 11.12 -13.64
N ILE A 147 -15.59 11.37 -14.32
CA ILE A 147 -14.42 10.50 -14.32
C ILE A 147 -13.27 11.21 -13.61
N TRP A 148 -12.88 10.65 -12.47
CA TRP A 148 -11.84 11.18 -11.61
C TRP A 148 -10.58 10.33 -11.73
N TYR A 149 -9.42 10.98 -11.70
CA TYR A 149 -8.12 10.32 -11.88
C TYR A 149 -7.27 10.30 -10.61
N ALA A 150 -7.56 11.17 -9.63
CA ALA A 150 -6.88 11.17 -8.34
C ALA A 150 -7.85 11.45 -7.19
N ARG A 151 -7.68 10.73 -6.08
CA ARG A 151 -8.37 11.01 -4.82
C ARG A 151 -7.60 12.06 -4.04
N GLU A 152 -8.22 13.23 -3.92
CA GLU A 152 -7.76 14.33 -3.08
C GLU A 152 -8.90 14.73 -2.16
N VAL A 153 -8.74 14.50 -0.87
CA VAL A 153 -9.82 14.68 0.11
C VAL A 153 -10.48 16.06 0.05
N PRO A 154 -9.75 17.19 -0.01
CA PRO A 154 -10.40 18.51 -0.08
C PRO A 154 -11.23 18.69 -1.36
N VAL A 155 -10.73 18.24 -2.51
CA VAL A 155 -11.39 18.39 -3.82
C VAL A 155 -12.65 17.51 -3.91
N MET A 156 -12.57 16.28 -3.37
CA MET A 156 -13.72 15.38 -3.29
C MET A 156 -14.79 15.93 -2.35
N ALA A 157 -14.38 16.47 -1.20
CA ALA A 157 -15.28 17.05 -0.21
C ALA A 157 -16.07 18.23 -0.78
N GLU A 158 -15.38 19.12 -1.53
CA GLU A 158 -16.02 20.21 -2.25
C GLU A 158 -17.05 19.70 -3.26
N ALA A 159 -16.67 18.73 -4.11
CA ALA A 159 -17.54 18.20 -5.14
C ALA A 159 -18.77 17.47 -4.58
N LEU A 160 -18.63 16.82 -3.42
CA LEU A 160 -19.73 16.13 -2.75
C LEU A 160 -20.54 17.02 -1.81
N GLY A 161 -20.08 18.24 -1.50
CA GLY A 161 -20.67 19.09 -0.46
C GLY A 161 -20.61 18.40 0.91
N ALA A 162 -19.46 17.80 1.22
CA ALA A 162 -19.16 17.05 2.44
C ALA A 162 -17.98 17.69 3.19
N GLU A 163 -17.77 17.31 4.44
CA GLU A 163 -16.53 17.64 5.15
C GLU A 163 -15.34 16.82 4.60
N PRO A 164 -14.08 17.29 4.74
CA PRO A 164 -12.89 16.60 4.26
C PRO A 164 -12.49 15.40 5.14
N LEU A 165 -13.42 14.46 5.27
CA LEU A 165 -13.27 13.21 6.02
C LEU A 165 -13.71 12.04 5.14
N LEU A 166 -12.78 11.12 4.88
CA LEU A 166 -13.03 9.93 4.05
C LEU A 166 -12.92 8.66 4.88
N ILE A 167 -13.97 7.84 4.83
CA ILE A 167 -13.98 6.47 5.34
C ILE A 167 -13.80 5.53 4.15
N ILE A 168 -12.78 4.68 4.18
CA ILE A 168 -12.66 3.56 3.25
C ILE A 168 -13.42 2.37 3.82
N ALA A 169 -14.55 2.03 3.19
CA ALA A 169 -15.39 0.93 3.64
C ALA A 169 -14.66 -0.40 3.51
N ARG A 170 -14.61 -1.13 4.62
CA ARG A 170 -14.32 -2.58 4.64
C ARG A 170 -15.61 -3.37 4.51
N GLU A 171 -16.65 -2.91 5.20
CA GLU A 171 -17.94 -3.56 5.27
C GLU A 171 -19.04 -2.50 5.28
N THR A 172 -20.20 -2.85 4.72
CA THR A 172 -21.42 -2.05 4.79
C THR A 172 -22.57 -2.99 5.13
N THR A 173 -23.43 -2.57 6.06
CA THR A 173 -24.62 -3.32 6.49
C THR A 173 -25.87 -2.48 6.23
N PRO A 174 -26.86 -2.95 5.44
CA PRO A 174 -26.84 -4.20 4.68
C PRO A 174 -25.76 -4.17 3.58
N PRO A 175 -25.23 -5.34 3.17
CA PRO A 175 -24.30 -5.43 2.06
C PRO A 175 -24.97 -4.96 0.76
N GLN A 176 -24.18 -4.32 -0.10
CA GLN A 176 -24.68 -3.77 -1.35
C GLN A 176 -24.27 -4.66 -2.52
N ASP A 177 -25.25 -5.22 -3.20
CA ASP A 177 -25.00 -6.06 -4.37
C ASP A 177 -24.27 -5.30 -5.47
N GLY A 178 -23.28 -5.97 -6.04
CA GLY A 178 -22.50 -5.47 -7.16
C GLY A 178 -21.40 -4.46 -6.81
N ILE A 179 -21.21 -4.16 -5.53
CA ILE A 179 -20.14 -3.30 -5.04
C ILE A 179 -19.18 -4.15 -4.22
N ALA A 180 -17.93 -4.23 -4.65
CA ALA A 180 -16.88 -4.94 -3.94
C ALA A 180 -16.07 -3.95 -3.10
N PRO A 181 -16.11 -4.00 -1.75
CA PRO A 181 -15.26 -3.16 -0.91
C PRO A 181 -13.77 -3.29 -1.30
N LEU A 182 -13.06 -2.16 -1.28
CA LEU A 182 -11.60 -2.11 -1.44
C LEU A 182 -10.98 -1.54 -0.15
N PRO A 183 -10.96 -2.32 0.94
CA PRO A 183 -10.42 -1.87 2.21
C PRO A 183 -8.96 -1.45 2.08
N VAL A 184 -8.50 -0.61 3.02
CA VAL A 184 -7.07 -0.39 3.18
C VAL A 184 -6.44 -1.68 3.69
N ASP A 185 -5.31 -2.08 3.10
CA ASP A 185 -4.49 -3.17 3.59
C ASP A 185 -2.99 -2.88 3.38
N THR A 186 -2.14 -3.74 3.93
CA THR A 186 -0.69 -3.66 3.80
C THR A 186 -0.14 -4.50 2.65
N SER A 187 -0.98 -5.30 1.98
CA SER A 187 -0.58 -6.27 0.96
C SER A 187 0.00 -5.61 -0.30
N GLY A 188 -0.46 -4.39 -0.60
CA GLY A 188 0.06 -3.57 -1.68
C GLY A 188 1.45 -2.98 -1.42
N ILE A 189 1.99 -3.05 -0.20
CA ILE A 189 3.30 -2.49 0.16
C ILE A 189 4.39 -3.55 -0.07
N PRO A 190 5.28 -3.38 -1.07
CA PRO A 190 6.28 -4.40 -1.37
C PRO A 190 7.30 -4.57 -0.23
N ASN A 191 7.70 -5.82 0.01
CA ASN A 191 8.78 -6.18 0.93
C ASN A 191 9.71 -7.21 0.26
N ARG A 192 10.74 -6.72 -0.45
CA ARG A 192 11.68 -7.57 -1.22
C ARG A 192 12.99 -7.83 -0.50
N HIS A 193 13.10 -7.48 0.79
CA HIS A 193 14.36 -7.58 1.53
C HIS A 193 14.89 -9.02 1.59
N LEU A 194 14.02 -10.04 1.66
CA LEU A 194 14.42 -11.44 1.60
C LEU A 194 15.13 -11.82 0.29
N GLU A 195 14.63 -11.37 -0.86
CA GLU A 195 15.27 -11.62 -2.16
C GLU A 195 16.70 -11.03 -2.19
N TYR A 196 16.87 -9.84 -1.62
CA TYR A 196 18.18 -9.20 -1.51
C TYR A 196 19.09 -9.92 -0.51
N ILE A 197 18.57 -10.41 0.63
CA ILE A 197 19.34 -11.23 1.59
C ILE A 197 19.95 -12.43 0.86
N ILE A 198 19.12 -13.17 0.10
CA ILE A 198 19.56 -14.32 -0.69
C ILE A 198 20.62 -13.89 -1.72
N THR A 199 20.40 -12.76 -2.39
CA THR A 199 21.34 -12.24 -3.39
C THR A 199 22.70 -11.93 -2.78
N TRP A 200 22.77 -11.18 -1.68
CA TRP A 200 24.04 -10.74 -1.09
C TRP A 200 24.84 -11.91 -0.50
N TYR A 201 24.17 -12.81 0.22
CA TYR A 201 24.84 -14.00 0.76
C TYR A 201 25.20 -15.00 -0.35
N GLY A 202 24.38 -15.14 -1.39
CA GLY A 202 24.69 -15.96 -2.56
C GLY A 202 25.93 -15.45 -3.32
N LEU A 203 26.04 -14.13 -3.51
CA LEU A 203 27.23 -13.49 -4.08
C LEU A 203 28.46 -13.69 -3.19
N ALA A 204 28.33 -13.54 -1.87
CA ALA A 204 29.42 -13.78 -0.93
C ALA A 204 29.92 -15.22 -0.99
N LEU A 205 29.01 -16.20 -1.02
CA LEU A 205 29.34 -17.62 -1.13
C LEU A 205 30.04 -17.92 -2.46
N THR A 206 29.50 -17.40 -3.57
CA THR A 206 30.08 -17.59 -4.91
C THR A 206 31.48 -17.00 -4.98
N TRP A 207 31.67 -15.78 -4.47
CA TRP A 207 32.97 -15.12 -4.42
C TRP A 207 34.00 -15.91 -3.59
N MET A 208 33.58 -16.45 -2.45
CA MET A 208 34.41 -17.32 -1.61
C MET A 208 34.84 -18.58 -2.37
N ILE A 209 33.90 -19.27 -3.03
CA ILE A 209 34.17 -20.49 -3.81
C ILE A 209 35.14 -20.21 -4.96
N MET A 210 34.89 -19.14 -5.73
CA MET A 210 35.74 -18.76 -6.87
C MET A 210 37.15 -18.36 -6.40
N THR A 211 37.27 -17.62 -5.31
CA THR A 211 38.56 -17.27 -4.72
C THR A 211 39.32 -18.53 -4.28
N ALA A 212 38.67 -19.45 -3.58
CA ALA A 212 39.28 -20.71 -3.13
C ALA A 212 39.72 -21.59 -4.31
N TYR A 213 38.88 -21.70 -5.35
CA TYR A 213 39.21 -22.42 -6.58
C TYR A 213 40.41 -21.81 -7.31
N PHE A 214 40.43 -20.48 -7.47
CA PHE A 214 41.54 -19.76 -8.09
C PHE A 214 42.86 -19.99 -7.35
N LEU A 215 42.85 -19.89 -6.01
CA LEU A 215 44.03 -20.12 -5.18
C LEU A 215 44.52 -21.58 -5.25
N ARG A 216 43.60 -22.56 -5.23
CA ARG A 216 43.92 -23.99 -5.41
C ARG A 216 44.56 -24.26 -6.76
N ARG A 217 43.98 -23.73 -7.85
CA ARG A 217 44.52 -23.88 -9.20
C ARG A 217 45.92 -23.29 -9.30
N ARG A 218 46.12 -22.07 -8.80
CA ARG A 218 47.41 -21.37 -8.80
C ARG A 218 48.50 -22.11 -8.01
N ALA A 219 48.12 -22.75 -6.89
CA ALA A 219 49.04 -23.56 -6.10
C ALA A 219 49.53 -24.81 -6.87
N ARG A 220 48.62 -25.49 -7.59
CA ARG A 220 48.98 -26.66 -8.43
C ARG A 220 49.90 -26.31 -9.59
N THR A 221 49.72 -25.14 -10.23
CA THR A 221 50.58 -24.70 -11.34
C THR A 221 51.95 -24.18 -10.90
N SER A 222 52.18 -24.03 -9.58
CA SER A 222 53.44 -23.52 -9.02
C SER A 222 54.33 -24.63 -8.45
N GLN A 223 53.92 -25.90 -8.54
CA GLN A 223 54.77 -27.06 -8.25
C GLN A 223 55.47 -27.48 -9.56
N PRO A 224 56.81 -27.62 -9.56
CA PRO A 224 57.58 -28.03 -10.75
C PRO A 224 57.30 -29.48 -11.15
#